data_AF-A0A8J3GJ54-F1
#
_entry.id   AF-A0A8J3GJ54-F1
#
_cell.length_a   1.000
_cell.length_b   1.000
_cell.length_c   1.000
_cell.angle_alpha   90.00
_cell.angle_beta   90.00
_cell.angle_gamma   90.00
#
_symmetry.space_group_name_H-M   'P 1'
#
loop_
_entity.id
_entity.type
_entity.pdbx_description
1 polymer ?
#
loop_
_entity_poly.entity_id
_entity_poly.type
_entity_poly.pdbx_seq_one_letter_code
_entity_poly.pdbx_strand_id
1 'polypeptide(L)'
;MLTALLMSLLLAQAGDTNVAPLADTYPLPCTYWSERDLETVEHCAAQTADGYSIAPAILADLSYTDDLATITFPGHQWFYRHRNGRLVEVLTYDNGPDAFAEGLARGRIGDDLVYIDHDLDVKISAPYTFGFPFENGRADVCTGCVSKPVGNGEYSYMAGGLWGVIDKQGREIVKLAPLPEQGEKPAKP
;
A
#
# COMPACT_ATOMS: atom_id res chain seq x y z
N MET A 1 75.30 26.93 -12.65
CA MET A 1 74.64 25.66 -12.25
C MET A 1 73.23 26.02 -11.80
N LEU A 2 72.24 25.87 -12.68
CA LEU A 2 70.85 26.25 -12.45
C LEU A 2 70.08 25.02 -11.95
N THR A 3 69.56 25.09 -10.72
CA THR A 3 68.62 24.11 -10.16
C THR A 3 67.22 24.39 -10.69
N ALA A 4 66.65 23.50 -11.49
CA ALA A 4 65.26 23.55 -11.91
C ALA A 4 64.40 22.76 -10.92
N LEU A 5 63.54 23.47 -10.17
CA LEU A 5 62.41 22.87 -9.44
C LEU A 5 61.35 22.45 -10.47
N LEU A 6 61.08 21.15 -10.62
CA LEU A 6 59.84 20.69 -11.24
C LEU A 6 58.77 20.58 -10.15
N MET A 7 57.77 21.46 -10.21
CA MET A 7 56.50 21.28 -9.49
C MET A 7 55.80 20.04 -10.04
N SER A 8 55.62 19.04 -9.19
CA SER A 8 54.76 17.88 -9.44
C SER A 8 53.30 18.34 -9.40
N LEU A 9 52.68 18.42 -10.57
CA LEU A 9 51.24 18.62 -10.73
C LEU A 9 50.53 17.33 -10.29
N LEU A 10 49.98 17.30 -9.07
CA LEU A 10 49.03 16.26 -8.70
C LEU A 10 47.74 16.47 -9.51
N LEU A 11 47.52 15.60 -10.50
CA LEU A 11 46.22 15.42 -11.12
C LEU A 11 45.29 14.80 -10.07
N ALA A 12 44.31 15.57 -9.59
CA ALA A 12 43.18 15.02 -8.86
C ALA A 12 42.37 14.14 -9.83
N GLN A 13 42.33 12.84 -9.56
CA GLN A 13 41.44 11.93 -10.28
C GLN A 13 40.01 12.22 -9.82
N ALA A 14 39.14 12.60 -10.75
CA ALA A 14 37.70 12.55 -10.52
C ALA A 14 37.35 11.07 -10.30
N GLY A 15 36.86 10.72 -9.10
CA GLY A 15 36.36 9.39 -8.85
C GLY A 15 35.15 9.15 -9.73
N ASP A 16 35.23 8.15 -10.61
CA ASP A 16 34.07 7.58 -11.28
C ASP A 16 33.11 7.05 -10.21
N THR A 17 32.15 7.86 -9.81
CA THR A 17 31.00 7.37 -9.05
C THR A 17 30.20 6.52 -10.03
N ASN A 18 30.40 5.20 -9.98
CA ASN A 18 29.51 4.21 -10.60
C ASN A 18 28.13 4.33 -9.95
N VAL A 19 27.34 5.32 -10.36
CA VAL A 19 25.91 5.39 -10.06
C VAL A 19 25.25 4.42 -11.01
N ALA A 20 24.62 3.37 -10.47
CA ALA A 20 23.87 2.41 -11.28
C ALA A 20 22.80 3.16 -12.10
N PRO A 21 22.54 2.76 -13.35
CA PRO A 21 21.43 3.29 -14.14
C PRO A 21 20.12 3.29 -13.35
N LEU A 22 19.25 4.29 -13.60
CA LEU A 22 17.93 4.36 -12.96
C LEU A 22 17.11 3.10 -13.18
N ALA A 23 17.23 2.48 -14.36
CA ALA A 23 16.57 1.22 -14.68
C ALA A 23 17.01 0.06 -13.79
N ASP A 24 18.25 0.05 -13.33
CA ASP A 24 18.78 -0.98 -12.44
C ASP A 24 18.37 -0.70 -10.98
N THR A 25 18.24 0.58 -10.62
CA THR A 25 17.87 1.02 -9.26
C THR A 25 16.38 0.93 -9.01
N TYR A 26 15.56 1.27 -10.01
CA TYR A 26 14.11 1.27 -10.01
C TYR A 26 13.64 0.54 -11.26
N PRO A 27 13.50 -0.80 -11.22
CA PRO A 27 13.14 -1.57 -12.41
C PRO A 27 11.63 -1.64 -12.67
N LEU A 28 10.78 -1.19 -11.73
CA LEU A 28 9.33 -1.37 -11.80
C LEU A 28 8.61 -0.09 -12.25
N PRO A 29 7.58 -0.21 -13.09
CA PRO A 29 6.68 0.89 -13.35
C PRO A 29 5.74 1.12 -12.17
N CYS A 30 5.05 2.26 -12.16
CA CYS A 30 3.92 2.51 -11.26
C CYS A 30 2.92 3.44 -11.94
N THR A 31 1.69 3.44 -11.41
CA THR A 31 0.65 4.39 -11.77
C THR A 31 0.25 5.21 -10.56
N TYR A 32 0.21 6.54 -10.68
CA TYR A 32 -0.09 7.47 -9.59
C TYR A 32 -0.76 8.74 -10.10
N TRP A 33 -1.46 9.46 -9.22
CA TRP A 33 -1.99 10.79 -9.55
C TRP A 33 -0.91 11.85 -9.33
N SER A 34 -0.57 12.58 -10.39
CA SER A 34 0.14 13.85 -10.30
C SER A 34 -0.87 14.99 -10.12
N GLU A 35 -0.40 16.23 -9.90
CA GLU A 35 -1.25 17.42 -9.87
C GLU A 35 -1.98 17.69 -11.21
N ARG A 36 -1.62 16.97 -12.27
CA ARG A 36 -2.14 17.19 -13.63
C ARG A 36 -3.07 16.07 -14.07
N ASP A 37 -2.64 14.82 -13.93
CA ASP A 37 -3.36 13.63 -14.42
C ASP A 37 -2.85 12.34 -13.77
N LEU A 38 -3.50 11.22 -14.11
CA LEU A 38 -3.04 9.86 -13.84
C LEU A 38 -1.83 9.53 -14.72
N GLU A 39 -0.67 9.40 -14.11
CA GLU A 39 0.58 9.10 -14.79
C GLU A 39 0.91 7.61 -14.65
N THR A 40 1.42 6.99 -15.71
CA THR A 40 2.04 5.66 -15.67
C THR A 40 3.45 5.78 -16.22
N VAL A 41 4.44 5.47 -15.39
CA VAL A 41 5.84 5.73 -15.71
C VAL A 41 6.70 4.50 -15.44
N GLU A 42 7.68 4.29 -16.30
CA GLU A 42 8.77 3.35 -16.06
C GLU A 42 9.74 3.92 -15.03
N HIS A 43 10.56 3.03 -14.47
CA HIS A 43 11.59 3.37 -13.49
C HIS A 43 11.08 4.10 -12.24
N CYS A 44 9.87 3.72 -11.79
CA CYS A 44 9.21 4.34 -10.66
C CYS A 44 9.69 3.78 -9.32
N ALA A 45 9.83 2.45 -9.23
CA ALA A 45 10.02 1.81 -7.95
C ALA A 45 10.91 0.56 -8.03
N ALA A 46 11.37 0.12 -6.86
CA ALA A 46 11.98 -1.17 -6.66
C ALA A 46 11.31 -1.87 -5.49
N GLN A 47 11.11 -3.18 -5.63
CA GLN A 47 10.65 -4.01 -4.52
C GLN A 47 11.76 -4.10 -3.46
N THR A 48 11.36 -4.08 -2.20
CA THR A 48 12.21 -4.19 -1.02
C THR A 48 11.67 -5.30 -0.12
N ALA A 49 12.39 -5.65 0.95
CA ALA A 49 11.89 -6.61 1.93
C ALA A 49 10.58 -6.16 2.60
N ASP A 50 10.38 -4.85 2.73
CA ASP A 50 9.28 -4.24 3.49
C ASP A 50 8.21 -3.58 2.58
N GLY A 51 8.24 -3.84 1.26
CA GLY A 51 7.32 -3.24 0.29
C GLY A 51 8.05 -2.63 -0.90
N TYR A 52 7.91 -1.32 -1.12
CA TYR A 52 8.50 -0.63 -2.27
C TYR A 52 9.31 0.60 -1.87
N SER A 53 10.45 0.79 -2.53
CA SER A 53 11.13 2.09 -2.58
C SER A 53 10.71 2.82 -3.86
N ILE A 54 10.37 4.10 -3.74
CA ILE A 54 9.88 4.94 -4.85
C ILE A 54 10.97 5.93 -5.23
N ALA A 55 11.19 6.13 -6.53
CA ALA A 55 12.18 7.04 -7.06
C ALA A 55 11.92 8.49 -6.60
N PRO A 56 12.96 9.27 -6.21
CA PRO A 56 12.79 10.63 -5.71
C PRO A 56 12.04 11.58 -6.64
N ALA A 57 12.19 11.41 -7.96
CA ALA A 57 11.47 12.22 -8.94
C ALA A 57 9.95 11.98 -8.87
N ILE A 58 9.54 10.72 -8.66
CA ILE A 58 8.12 10.37 -8.51
C ILE A 58 7.58 10.88 -7.19
N LEU A 59 8.36 10.74 -6.10
CA LEU A 59 8.01 11.29 -4.80
C LEU A 59 7.71 12.80 -4.85
N ALA A 60 8.42 13.53 -5.71
CA ALA A 60 8.24 14.97 -5.90
C ALA A 60 7.04 15.34 -6.79
N ASP A 61 6.52 14.42 -7.61
CA ASP A 61 5.41 14.66 -8.54
C ASP A 61 4.07 14.09 -8.06
N LEU A 62 4.07 13.28 -6.99
CA LEU A 62 2.84 12.79 -6.36
C LEU A 62 1.92 13.94 -5.95
N SER A 63 0.64 13.85 -6.35
CA SER A 63 -0.41 14.69 -5.78
C SER A 63 -0.85 14.14 -4.44
N TYR A 64 -1.02 15.03 -3.48
CA TYR A 64 -1.37 14.69 -2.11
C TYR A 64 -2.63 15.46 -1.68
N THR A 65 -3.63 14.72 -1.22
CA THR A 65 -4.81 15.26 -0.53
C THR A 65 -4.76 14.82 0.92
N ASP A 66 -4.86 15.78 1.85
CA ASP A 66 -4.76 15.53 3.29
C ASP A 66 -3.49 14.74 3.69
N ASP A 67 -2.36 15.03 3.04
CA ASP A 67 -1.08 14.34 3.21
C ASP A 67 -1.01 12.88 2.73
N LEU A 68 -2.05 12.39 2.04
CA LEU A 68 -2.07 11.10 1.37
C LEU A 68 -2.04 11.22 -0.16
N ALA A 69 -1.19 10.39 -0.77
CA ALA A 69 -1.18 10.11 -2.20
C ALA A 69 -1.56 8.63 -2.42
N THR A 70 -2.02 8.32 -3.63
CA THR A 70 -2.34 6.94 -4.03
C THR A 70 -1.42 6.50 -5.14
N ILE A 71 -0.90 5.28 -5.04
CA ILE A 71 0.01 4.70 -6.02
C ILE A 71 -0.32 3.22 -6.21
N THR A 72 -0.12 2.72 -7.42
CA THR A 72 -0.20 1.29 -7.73
C THR A 72 1.10 0.81 -8.34
N PHE A 73 1.43 -0.45 -8.05
CA PHE A 73 2.57 -1.16 -8.63
C PHE A 73 2.05 -2.36 -9.46
N PRO A 74 2.92 -3.05 -10.22
CA PRO A 74 2.53 -4.25 -10.96
C PRO A 74 1.81 -5.25 -10.06
N GLY A 75 0.70 -5.81 -10.54
CA GLY A 75 -0.20 -6.66 -9.75
C GLY A 75 -1.50 -5.97 -9.32
N HIS A 76 -1.69 -4.69 -9.66
CA HIS A 76 -2.93 -3.93 -9.42
C HIS A 76 -3.34 -3.79 -7.95
N GLN A 77 -2.35 -3.81 -7.06
CA GLN A 77 -2.56 -3.49 -5.65
C GLN A 77 -2.45 -1.99 -5.46
N TRP A 78 -3.38 -1.42 -4.68
CA TRP A 78 -3.36 0.01 -4.33
C TRP A 78 -2.59 0.23 -3.04
N PHE A 79 -1.92 1.38 -2.97
CA PHE A 79 -1.22 1.82 -1.79
C PHE A 79 -1.60 3.25 -1.45
N TYR A 80 -1.82 3.51 -0.16
CA TYR A 80 -1.72 4.87 0.36
C TYR A 80 -0.29 5.17 0.73
N ARG A 81 0.13 6.39 0.39
CA ARG A 81 1.44 6.93 0.69
C ARG A 81 1.29 8.23 1.44
N HIS A 82 1.80 8.29 2.66
CA HIS A 82 1.78 9.49 3.47
C HIS A 82 3.05 10.33 3.26
N ARG A 83 2.96 11.66 3.44
CA ARG A 83 4.11 12.58 3.32
C ARG A 83 5.26 12.26 4.27
N ASN A 84 4.97 11.68 5.43
CA ASN A 84 6.00 11.25 6.40
C ASN A 84 6.85 10.06 5.91
N GLY A 85 6.54 9.48 4.75
CA GLY A 85 7.29 8.40 4.16
C GLY A 85 6.56 7.06 4.16
N ARG A 86 5.56 6.85 5.03
CA ARG A 86 4.84 5.58 5.14
C ARG A 86 4.11 5.23 3.85
N LEU A 87 4.13 3.95 3.52
CA LEU A 87 3.49 3.35 2.37
C LEU A 87 2.80 2.08 2.86
N VAL A 88 1.49 1.97 2.67
CA VAL A 88 0.72 0.82 3.13
C VAL A 88 -0.14 0.31 1.98
N GLU A 89 -0.07 -1.00 1.74
CA GLU A 89 -0.97 -1.67 0.81
C GLU A 89 -2.39 -1.60 1.36
N VAL A 90 -3.33 -1.14 0.56
CA VAL A 90 -4.74 -1.04 0.92
C VAL A 90 -5.60 -1.94 0.07
N LEU A 91 -6.75 -2.31 0.62
CA LEU A 91 -7.72 -3.06 -0.15
C LEU A 91 -8.16 -2.23 -1.36
N THR A 92 -8.43 -2.91 -2.48
CA THR A 92 -8.95 -2.28 -3.68
C THR A 92 -10.47 -2.21 -3.61
N TYR A 93 -11.04 -1.03 -3.89
CA TYR A 93 -12.47 -0.83 -4.02
C TYR A 93 -12.79 0.10 -5.21
N ASP A 94 -13.77 -0.26 -6.04
CA ASP A 94 -14.21 0.51 -7.23
C ASP A 94 -13.05 1.03 -8.11
N ASN A 95 -12.08 0.15 -8.40
CA ASN A 95 -10.86 0.46 -9.15
C ASN A 95 -9.93 1.49 -8.50
N GLY A 96 -10.07 1.74 -7.20
CA GLY A 96 -9.24 2.64 -6.41
C GLY A 96 -8.83 2.02 -5.07
N PRO A 97 -8.12 2.77 -4.22
CA PRO A 97 -7.90 2.37 -2.85
C PRO A 97 -9.21 2.44 -2.06
N ASP A 98 -9.38 1.51 -1.13
CA ASP A 98 -10.50 1.51 -0.20
C ASP A 98 -10.54 2.80 0.64
N ALA A 99 -11.73 3.38 0.76
CA ALA A 99 -11.91 4.66 1.42
C ALA A 99 -11.83 4.54 2.95
N PHE A 100 -11.50 5.64 3.62
CA PHE A 100 -11.59 5.71 5.07
C PHE A 100 -13.06 5.67 5.52
N ALA A 101 -13.36 4.78 6.46
CA ALA A 101 -14.64 4.71 7.16
C ALA A 101 -14.42 4.96 8.65
N GLU A 102 -15.12 5.96 9.18
CA GLU A 102 -14.94 6.45 10.56
C GLU A 102 -13.46 6.73 10.93
N GLY A 103 -12.67 7.20 9.97
CA GLY A 103 -11.26 7.54 10.17
C GLY A 103 -10.29 6.35 10.11
N LEU A 104 -10.73 5.16 9.68
CA LEU A 104 -9.87 4.00 9.44
C LEU A 104 -10.04 3.47 8.01
N ALA A 105 -8.93 3.13 7.36
CA ALA A 105 -8.92 2.39 6.09
C ALA A 105 -8.44 0.95 6.32
N ARG A 106 -8.85 0.03 5.44
CA ARG A 106 -8.41 -1.37 5.47
C ARG A 106 -7.15 -1.54 4.63
N GLY A 107 -6.15 -2.24 5.17
CA GLY A 107 -4.94 -2.57 4.42
C GLY A 107 -4.37 -3.93 4.74
N ARG A 108 -3.17 -4.17 4.23
CA ARG A 108 -2.43 -5.41 4.37
C ARG A 108 -1.01 -5.18 4.84
N ILE A 109 -0.55 -6.02 5.76
CA ILE A 109 0.86 -6.20 6.09
C ILE A 109 1.14 -7.69 5.97
N GLY A 110 1.82 -8.10 4.89
CA GLY A 110 1.84 -9.51 4.50
C GLY A 110 0.43 -10.00 4.19
N ASP A 111 0.06 -11.15 4.76
CA ASP A 111 -1.27 -11.74 4.56
C ASP A 111 -2.33 -11.22 5.55
N ASP A 112 -1.92 -10.47 6.57
CA ASP A 112 -2.79 -10.02 7.65
C ASP A 112 -3.54 -8.74 7.28
N LEU A 113 -4.83 -8.70 7.65
CA LEU A 113 -5.63 -7.49 7.62
C LEU A 113 -5.16 -6.52 8.71
N VAL A 114 -4.99 -5.26 8.31
CA VAL A 114 -4.82 -4.13 9.23
C VAL A 114 -5.90 -3.07 9.02
N TYR A 115 -6.21 -2.33 10.08
CA TYR A 115 -6.91 -1.05 9.98
C TYR A 115 -5.95 0.08 10.35
N ILE A 116 -5.78 1.03 9.44
CA ILE A 116 -4.84 2.14 9.54
C ILE A 116 -5.58 3.46 9.65
N ASP A 117 -5.01 4.42 10.37
CA ASP A 117 -5.50 5.80 10.37
C ASP A 117 -4.94 6.62 9.20
N HIS A 118 -5.26 7.92 9.18
CA HIS A 118 -4.86 8.84 8.12
C HIS A 118 -3.34 9.11 8.07
N ASP A 119 -2.63 8.94 9.20
CA ASP A 119 -1.17 9.00 9.29
C ASP A 119 -0.50 7.68 8.85
N LEU A 120 -1.31 6.72 8.39
CA LEU A 120 -0.99 5.34 8.06
C LEU A 120 -0.38 4.56 9.23
N ASP A 121 -0.76 4.92 10.46
CA ASP A 121 -0.45 4.14 11.66
C ASP A 121 -1.45 3.00 11.81
N VAL A 122 -0.94 1.79 12.00
CA VAL A 122 -1.76 0.60 12.28
C VAL A 122 -2.43 0.76 13.65
N LYS A 123 -3.75 0.81 13.65
CA LYS A 123 -4.57 0.85 14.88
C LYS A 123 -5.07 -0.52 15.29
N ILE A 124 -5.33 -1.38 14.32
CA ILE A 124 -5.77 -2.75 14.55
C ILE A 124 -4.96 -3.64 13.61
N SER A 125 -4.33 -4.66 14.17
CA SER A 125 -3.65 -5.71 13.42
C SER A 125 -4.12 -7.03 13.98
N ALA A 126 -4.68 -7.88 13.14
CA ALA A 126 -5.15 -9.19 13.54
C ALA A 126 -5.08 -10.15 12.35
N PRO A 127 -4.90 -11.46 12.58
CA PRO A 127 -4.77 -12.47 11.52
C PRO A 127 -6.13 -12.81 10.87
N TYR A 128 -6.87 -11.77 10.49
CA TYR A 128 -8.07 -11.87 9.69
C TYR A 128 -7.67 -11.83 8.21
N THR A 129 -8.34 -12.64 7.41
CA THR A 129 -8.16 -12.68 5.95
C THR A 129 -8.82 -11.47 5.28
N PHE A 130 -9.95 -11.01 5.84
CA PHE A 130 -10.73 -9.88 5.36
C PHE A 130 -11.52 -9.22 6.50
N GLY A 131 -11.85 -7.95 6.32
CA GLY A 131 -12.78 -7.23 7.17
C GLY A 131 -13.55 -6.18 6.40
N PHE A 132 -14.69 -5.79 6.92
CA PHE A 132 -15.54 -4.73 6.40
C PHE A 132 -15.10 -3.35 6.92
N PRO A 133 -15.50 -2.25 6.27
CA PRO A 133 -15.31 -0.92 6.83
C PRO A 133 -16.02 -0.81 8.18
N PHE A 134 -15.56 0.12 9.01
CA PHE A 134 -16.24 0.41 10.27
C PHE A 134 -17.57 1.13 10.01
N GLU A 135 -18.65 0.63 10.62
CA GLU A 135 -19.96 1.26 10.64
C GLU A 135 -20.55 1.18 12.05
N ASN A 136 -20.94 2.33 12.62
CA ASN A 136 -21.40 2.46 13.99
C ASN A 136 -20.39 1.89 15.02
N GLY A 137 -19.10 2.13 14.79
CA GLY A 137 -18.02 1.67 15.65
C GLY A 137 -17.76 0.16 15.64
N ARG A 138 -18.26 -0.56 14.63
CA ARG A 138 -18.09 -2.01 14.48
C ARG A 138 -17.62 -2.38 13.08
N ALA A 139 -16.86 -3.46 12.98
CA ALA A 139 -16.50 -4.06 11.70
C ALA A 139 -16.68 -5.57 11.76
N ASP A 140 -17.30 -6.12 10.72
CA ASP A 140 -17.34 -7.56 10.49
C ASP A 140 -15.98 -8.04 9.98
N VAL A 141 -15.45 -9.13 10.53
CA VAL A 141 -14.15 -9.69 10.15
C VAL A 141 -14.26 -11.19 9.91
N CYS A 142 -13.39 -11.71 9.06
CA CYS A 142 -13.32 -13.15 8.80
C CYS A 142 -11.92 -13.69 8.63
N THR A 143 -11.74 -14.94 9.07
CA THR A 143 -10.53 -15.74 8.86
C THR A 143 -10.88 -16.95 8.01
N GLY A 144 -10.09 -17.21 6.96
CA GLY A 144 -10.28 -18.33 6.03
C GLY A 144 -11.47 -18.16 5.09
N CYS A 145 -12.07 -16.97 5.04
CA CYS A 145 -13.06 -16.61 4.04
C CYS A 145 -12.38 -16.38 2.67
N VAL A 146 -13.13 -16.61 1.60
CA VAL A 146 -12.65 -16.44 0.22
C VAL A 146 -13.60 -15.55 -0.56
N SER A 147 -13.05 -14.71 -1.45
CA SER A 147 -13.86 -13.95 -2.39
C SER A 147 -14.51 -14.88 -3.41
N LYS A 148 -15.80 -14.71 -3.64
CA LYS A 148 -16.62 -15.43 -4.61
C LYS A 148 -17.28 -14.42 -5.56
N PRO A 149 -17.08 -14.55 -6.88
CA PRO A 149 -17.73 -13.65 -7.83
C PRO A 149 -19.24 -13.87 -7.87
N VAL A 150 -19.99 -12.82 -8.19
CA VAL A 150 -21.44 -12.80 -8.42
C VAL A 150 -21.71 -12.39 -9.86
N GLY A 151 -22.69 -13.03 -10.49
CA GLY A 151 -23.11 -12.69 -11.85
C GLY A 151 -21.99 -12.92 -12.88
N ASN A 152 -21.67 -11.90 -13.66
CA ASN A 152 -20.58 -11.92 -14.65
C ASN A 152 -19.19 -11.66 -14.06
N GLY A 153 -19.06 -11.55 -12.72
CA GLY A 153 -17.80 -11.30 -12.03
C GLY A 153 -17.51 -9.81 -11.73
N GLU A 154 -18.45 -8.90 -12.03
CA GLU A 154 -18.35 -7.49 -11.66
C GLU A 154 -18.38 -7.27 -10.14
N TYR A 155 -19.09 -8.14 -9.40
CA TYR A 155 -19.21 -8.08 -7.96
C TYR A 155 -18.65 -9.34 -7.33
N SER A 156 -18.25 -9.25 -6.07
CA SER A 156 -17.90 -10.42 -5.28
C SER A 156 -18.53 -10.36 -3.89
N TYR A 157 -18.56 -11.48 -3.19
CA TYR A 157 -18.87 -11.58 -1.77
C TYR A 157 -17.84 -12.46 -1.08
N MET A 158 -17.71 -12.31 0.24
CA MET A 158 -16.82 -13.16 1.02
C MET A 158 -17.61 -14.35 1.55
N ALA A 159 -17.13 -15.56 1.27
CA ALA A 159 -17.81 -16.81 1.61
C ALA A 159 -16.93 -17.73 2.46
N GLY A 160 -17.57 -18.60 3.26
CA GLY A 160 -16.88 -19.56 4.11
C GLY A 160 -16.09 -18.92 5.25
N GLY A 161 -15.22 -19.71 5.88
CA GLY A 161 -14.40 -19.25 7.01
C GLY A 161 -15.18 -19.07 8.32
N LEU A 162 -14.51 -18.45 9.28
CA LEU A 162 -15.10 -18.04 10.55
C LEU A 162 -15.28 -16.53 10.56
N TRP A 163 -16.39 -16.09 11.15
CA TRP A 163 -16.86 -14.71 11.13
C TRP A 163 -17.08 -14.18 12.53
N GLY A 164 -16.69 -12.93 12.74
CA GLY A 164 -16.85 -12.22 14.01
C GLY A 164 -17.09 -10.75 13.79
N VAL A 165 -17.18 -10.02 14.89
CA VAL A 165 -17.35 -8.56 14.91
C VAL A 165 -16.35 -7.97 15.87
N ILE A 166 -15.60 -6.97 15.44
CA ILE A 166 -14.68 -6.20 16.28
C ILE A 166 -15.17 -4.78 16.50
N ASP A 167 -14.75 -4.16 17.61
CA ASP A 167 -14.85 -2.72 17.81
C ASP A 167 -13.63 -1.95 17.29
N LYS A 168 -13.66 -0.61 17.39
CA LYS A 168 -12.55 0.28 16.95
C LYS A 168 -11.25 0.14 17.76
N GLN A 169 -11.23 -0.69 18.79
CA GLN A 169 -10.01 -1.06 19.52
C GLN A 169 -9.53 -2.46 19.11
N GLY A 170 -10.18 -3.11 18.15
CA GLY A 170 -9.87 -4.46 17.70
C GLY A 170 -10.38 -5.55 18.64
N ARG A 171 -11.22 -5.23 19.62
CA ARG A 171 -11.76 -6.24 20.55
C ARG A 171 -12.93 -6.96 19.89
N GLU A 172 -12.91 -8.29 19.95
CA GLU A 172 -14.04 -9.10 19.49
C GLU A 172 -15.29 -8.86 20.36
N ILE A 173 -16.31 -8.25 19.77
CA ILE A 173 -17.67 -8.14 20.32
C ILE A 173 -18.42 -9.45 20.06
N VAL A 174 -18.21 -10.05 18.90
CA VAL A 174 -18.74 -11.37 18.52
C VAL A 174 -17.57 -12.24 18.11
N LYS A 175 -17.42 -13.38 18.78
CA LYS A 175 -16.34 -14.33 18.51
C LYS A 175 -16.48 -14.97 17.13
N LEU A 176 -15.34 -15.28 16.53
CA LEU A 176 -15.25 -16.03 15.28
C LEU A 176 -16.03 -17.35 15.35
N ALA A 177 -17.03 -17.51 14.47
CA ALA A 177 -17.79 -18.74 14.28
C ALA A 177 -18.24 -18.89 12.82
N PRO A 178 -18.56 -20.10 12.33
CA PRO A 178 -19.13 -20.26 10.99
C PRO A 178 -20.43 -19.44 10.85
N LEU A 179 -20.67 -18.84 9.67
CA LEU A 179 -21.97 -18.24 9.40
C LEU A 179 -23.05 -19.33 9.42
N PRO A 180 -24.28 -19.03 9.88
CA PRO A 180 -25.41 -19.92 9.67
C PRO A 180 -25.55 -20.21 8.16
N GLU A 181 -26.01 -21.40 7.77
CA GLU A 181 -26.03 -21.89 6.36
C GLU A 181 -26.73 -20.98 5.32
N GLN A 182 -27.34 -19.86 5.72
CA GLN A 182 -27.98 -18.86 4.84
C GLN A 182 -27.40 -17.44 4.99
N GLY A 183 -26.37 -17.25 5.82
CA GLY A 183 -25.70 -15.98 6.02
C GLY A 183 -24.56 -15.84 5.03
N GLU A 184 -24.82 -15.41 3.80
CA GLU A 184 -23.78 -14.82 2.98
C GLU A 184 -23.71 -13.34 3.36
N LYS A 185 -22.52 -12.85 3.73
CA LYS A 185 -22.31 -11.40 3.86
C LYS A 185 -21.91 -10.89 2.49
N PRO A 186 -22.74 -10.10 1.79
CA PRO A 186 -22.28 -9.44 0.58
C PRO A 186 -21.00 -8.69 0.92
N ALA A 187 -20.00 -8.69 0.04
CA ALA A 187 -18.93 -7.71 0.13
C ALA A 187 -19.59 -6.37 -0.22
N LYS A 188 -20.34 -5.81 0.75
CA LYS A 188 -20.97 -4.50 0.62
C LYS A 188 -19.85 -3.46 0.42
N PRO A 189 -20.18 -2.42 -0.36
CA PRO A 189 -19.24 -1.54 -1.02
C PRO A 189 -18.27 -0.88 -0.04
#